data_AF-A0A815MVB8-F1
#
_entry.id   AF-A0A815MVB8-F1
#
_cell.length_a   1.000
_cell.length_b   1.000
_cell.length_c   1.000
_cell.angle_alpha   90.00
_cell.angle_beta   90.00
_cell.angle_gamma   90.00
#
_symmetry.space_group_name_H-M   'P 1'
#
loop_
_entity.id
_entity.type
_entity.pdbx_description
1 polymer ?
#
loop_
_entity_poly.entity_id
_entity_poly.type
_entity_poly.pdbx_seq_one_letter_code
_entity_poly.pdbx_strand_id
1 'polypeptide(L)'
;MPVKKRASLGRSTSAARRMAATRAAEDSEDTRIRLDGQRARQAASRAAEDSEDTRIRLDGQRASQAASRAAEDSEDTRIRLDGQRASQAASRAAESPERRQGRRVYDRARHAASRAAESPEQRQGRREEDRARHAATRGAEDPIQRRTRSEDQRRRQAASRAAQWTFMEGEAFRYDPANNYDTHPQLYIGQMSDVCPYCNALKWHAETRGMCCSGGKVKLPELQPPPEPLKSLIGPTSFEVLRTVNGRICATFREACQLHGLLEHDQQWDATMSEAAAAQSPARLRNLFALILAVCGPSSPKQLWESYKESLTEDILRNARRQNPGMNLD
;
A
#
# COMPACT_ATOMS: atom_id res chain seq x y z
N MET A 1 -55.86 -78.86 -33.21
CA MET A 1 -54.86 -77.91 -32.66
C MET A 1 -53.48 -78.34 -33.13
N PRO A 2 -52.82 -77.66 -34.08
CA PRO A 2 -51.45 -78.01 -34.44
C PRO A 2 -50.50 -77.55 -33.35
N VAL A 3 -49.72 -78.48 -32.82
CA VAL A 3 -48.70 -78.23 -31.79
C VAL A 3 -47.62 -77.31 -32.41
N LYS A 4 -47.52 -76.07 -31.93
CA LYS A 4 -46.45 -75.15 -32.32
C LYS A 4 -45.10 -75.79 -31.97
N LYS A 5 -44.28 -76.09 -32.98
CA LYS A 5 -42.88 -76.49 -32.78
C LYS A 5 -42.17 -75.39 -31.98
N ARG A 6 -41.79 -75.69 -30.74
CA ARG A 6 -40.88 -74.86 -29.94
C ARG A 6 -39.57 -74.73 -30.71
N ALA A 7 -39.22 -73.51 -31.14
CA ALA A 7 -37.96 -73.23 -31.80
C ALA A 7 -36.80 -73.64 -30.87
N SER A 8 -35.84 -74.37 -31.42
CA SER A 8 -34.71 -74.95 -30.72
C SER A 8 -33.70 -73.87 -30.29
N LEU A 9 -33.96 -73.20 -29.17
CA LEU A 9 -33.03 -72.23 -28.58
C LEU A 9 -31.90 -72.89 -27.74
N GLY A 10 -31.76 -74.22 -27.79
CA GLY A 10 -30.84 -74.97 -26.92
C GLY A 10 -29.69 -75.73 -27.60
N ARG A 11 -29.54 -75.69 -28.94
CA ARG A 11 -28.44 -76.40 -29.63
C ARG A 11 -27.76 -75.50 -30.65
N SER A 12 -26.46 -75.24 -30.44
CA SER A 12 -25.58 -74.64 -31.45
C SER A 12 -25.73 -75.41 -32.76
N THR A 13 -26.18 -74.71 -33.79
CA THR A 13 -26.48 -75.28 -35.10
C THR A 13 -25.21 -75.84 -35.73
N SER A 14 -25.32 -76.85 -36.60
CA SER A 14 -24.16 -77.42 -37.31
C SER A 14 -23.38 -76.35 -38.08
N ALA A 15 -24.07 -75.33 -38.60
CA ALA A 15 -23.46 -74.16 -39.22
C ALA A 15 -22.64 -73.31 -38.25
N ALA A 16 -23.16 -73.03 -37.04
CA ALA A 16 -22.42 -72.27 -36.03
C ALA A 16 -21.17 -73.02 -35.54
N ARG A 17 -21.26 -74.35 -35.39
CA ARG A 17 -20.10 -75.19 -35.03
C ARG A 17 -19.02 -75.19 -36.10
N ARG A 18 -19.40 -75.30 -37.39
CA ARG A 18 -18.45 -75.18 -38.50
C ARG A 18 -17.78 -73.82 -38.55
N MET A 19 -18.54 -72.72 -38.39
CA MET A 19 -17.97 -71.37 -38.34
C MET A 19 -17.03 -71.16 -37.14
N ALA A 20 -17.32 -71.77 -35.99
CA ALA A 20 -16.43 -71.71 -34.83
C ALA A 20 -15.14 -72.49 -35.08
N ALA A 21 -15.22 -73.67 -35.69
CA ALA A 21 -14.06 -74.47 -36.05
C ALA A 21 -13.18 -73.78 -37.11
N THR A 22 -13.79 -73.15 -38.12
CA THR A 22 -13.04 -72.36 -39.12
C THR A 22 -12.35 -71.17 -38.48
N ARG A 23 -13.02 -70.44 -37.58
CA ARG A 23 -12.42 -69.32 -36.84
C ARG A 23 -11.28 -69.75 -35.91
N ALA A 24 -11.39 -70.93 -35.31
CA ALA A 24 -10.34 -71.47 -34.45
C ALA A 24 -9.11 -71.92 -35.23
N ALA A 25 -9.25 -72.18 -36.53
CA ALA A 25 -8.17 -72.54 -37.44
C ALA A 25 -7.60 -71.33 -38.21
N GLU A 26 -8.15 -70.11 -38.02
CA GLU A 26 -7.63 -68.89 -38.64
C GLU A 26 -6.25 -68.56 -38.05
N ASP A 27 -5.31 -68.21 -38.93
CA ASP A 27 -4.07 -67.59 -38.49
C ASP A 27 -4.26 -66.07 -38.25
N SER A 28 -3.18 -65.38 -37.88
CA SER A 28 -3.23 -63.94 -37.61
C SER A 28 -3.61 -63.09 -38.83
N GLU A 29 -3.24 -63.54 -40.04
CA GLU A 29 -3.51 -62.81 -41.28
C GLU A 29 -4.96 -63.04 -41.74
N ASP A 30 -5.43 -64.28 -41.72
CA ASP A 30 -6.82 -64.65 -41.99
C ASP A 30 -7.78 -63.94 -41.03
N THR A 31 -7.43 -63.90 -39.75
CA THR A 31 -8.17 -63.16 -38.72
C THR A 31 -8.24 -61.67 -39.07
N ARG A 32 -7.11 -61.08 -39.50
CA ARG A 32 -7.04 -59.66 -39.88
C ARG A 32 -7.93 -59.38 -41.09
N ILE A 33 -7.83 -60.17 -42.15
CA ILE A 33 -8.61 -60.04 -43.38
C ILE A 33 -10.11 -60.15 -43.08
N ARG A 34 -10.54 -61.14 -42.28
CA ARG A 34 -11.94 -61.29 -41.90
C ARG A 34 -12.45 -60.08 -41.12
N LEU A 35 -11.69 -59.61 -40.14
CA LEU A 35 -12.06 -58.44 -39.33
C LEU A 35 -12.08 -57.16 -40.17
N ASP A 36 -11.16 -56.98 -41.11
CA ASP A 36 -11.17 -55.85 -42.05
C ASP A 36 -12.38 -55.89 -42.98
N GLY A 37 -12.70 -57.06 -43.54
CA GLY A 37 -13.92 -57.25 -44.33
C GLY A 37 -15.19 -56.97 -43.52
N GLN A 38 -15.23 -57.37 -42.25
CA GLN A 38 -16.35 -57.07 -41.36
C GLN A 38 -16.45 -55.56 -41.05
N ARG A 39 -15.32 -54.89 -40.78
CA ARG A 39 -15.26 -53.44 -40.58
C ARG A 39 -15.75 -52.68 -41.82
N ALA A 40 -15.29 -53.07 -43.01
CA ALA A 40 -15.66 -52.45 -44.27
C ALA A 40 -17.17 -52.58 -44.55
N ARG A 41 -17.74 -53.78 -44.37
CA ARG A 41 -19.19 -53.99 -44.52
C ARG A 41 -20.01 -53.18 -43.50
N GLN A 42 -19.56 -53.11 -42.25
CA GLN A 42 -20.23 -52.29 -41.23
C GLN A 42 -20.13 -50.80 -41.56
N ALA A 43 -18.98 -50.32 -42.07
CA ALA A 43 -18.82 -48.93 -42.49
C ALA A 43 -19.72 -48.59 -43.68
N ALA A 44 -19.80 -49.46 -44.69
CA ALA A 44 -20.70 -49.30 -45.83
C ALA A 44 -22.18 -49.29 -45.39
N SER A 45 -22.57 -50.19 -44.49
CA SER A 45 -23.91 -50.22 -43.88
C SER A 45 -24.23 -48.91 -43.16
N ARG A 46 -23.30 -48.36 -42.37
CA ARG A 46 -23.47 -47.09 -41.66
C ARG A 46 -23.52 -45.88 -42.61
N ALA A 47 -22.76 -45.92 -43.70
CA ALA A 47 -22.74 -44.84 -44.69
C ALA A 47 -24.04 -44.77 -45.52
N ALA A 48 -24.77 -45.89 -45.61
CA ALA A 48 -26.07 -45.98 -46.26
C ALA A 48 -27.25 -45.67 -45.32
N GLU A 49 -27.01 -45.48 -44.02
CA GLU A 49 -28.06 -45.11 -43.05
C GLU A 49 -28.64 -43.72 -43.37
N ASP A 50 -29.96 -43.62 -43.35
CA ASP A 50 -30.62 -42.32 -43.33
C ASP A 50 -30.67 -41.72 -41.91
N SER A 51 -31.27 -40.54 -41.75
CA SER A 51 -31.36 -39.87 -40.45
C SER A 51 -32.19 -40.62 -39.42
N GLU A 52 -33.20 -41.38 -39.84
CA GLU A 52 -34.09 -42.11 -38.95
C GLU A 52 -33.43 -43.42 -38.50
N ASP A 53 -32.85 -44.18 -39.42
CA ASP A 53 -32.05 -45.37 -39.15
C ASP A 53 -30.88 -45.06 -38.23
N THR A 54 -30.19 -43.95 -38.48
CA THR A 54 -29.12 -43.45 -37.60
C THR A 54 -29.63 -43.20 -36.19
N ARG A 55 -30.81 -42.56 -36.05
CA ARG A 55 -31.41 -42.25 -34.76
C ARG A 55 -31.79 -43.53 -34.00
N ILE A 56 -32.46 -44.46 -34.66
CA ILE A 56 -32.86 -45.77 -34.09
C ILE A 56 -31.62 -46.54 -33.62
N ARG A 57 -30.57 -46.62 -34.43
CA ARG A 57 -29.32 -47.29 -34.03
C ARG A 57 -28.68 -46.62 -32.81
N LEU A 58 -28.59 -45.29 -32.80
CA LEU A 58 -28.01 -44.55 -31.68
C LEU A 58 -28.86 -44.68 -30.40
N ASP A 59 -30.18 -44.70 -30.50
CA ASP A 59 -31.09 -44.95 -29.38
C ASP A 59 -30.93 -46.37 -28.83
N GLY A 60 -30.86 -47.37 -29.71
CA GLY A 60 -30.57 -48.75 -29.31
C GLY A 60 -29.20 -48.89 -28.61
N GLN A 61 -28.17 -48.19 -29.11
CA GLN A 61 -26.85 -48.16 -28.46
C GLN A 61 -26.91 -47.48 -27.09
N ARG A 62 -27.60 -46.34 -26.97
CA ARG A 62 -27.80 -45.66 -25.68
C ARG A 62 -28.53 -46.54 -24.68
N ALA A 63 -29.61 -47.20 -25.10
CA ALA A 63 -30.39 -48.09 -24.24
C ALA A 63 -29.58 -49.30 -23.80
N SER A 64 -28.85 -49.95 -24.72
CA SER A 64 -27.95 -51.07 -24.37
C SER A 64 -26.85 -50.63 -23.41
N GLN A 65 -26.25 -49.46 -23.62
CA GLN A 65 -25.20 -48.96 -22.73
C GLN A 65 -25.76 -48.58 -21.35
N ALA A 66 -26.96 -48.01 -21.28
CA ALA A 66 -27.64 -47.73 -20.02
C ALA A 66 -27.98 -49.02 -19.26
N ALA A 67 -28.45 -50.05 -19.96
CA ALA A 67 -28.72 -51.37 -19.37
C ALA A 67 -27.44 -52.03 -18.83
N SER A 68 -26.33 -51.99 -19.60
CA SER A 68 -25.04 -52.47 -19.11
C SER A 68 -24.57 -51.72 -17.87
N ARG A 69 -24.70 -50.38 -17.83
CA ARG A 69 -24.34 -49.57 -16.66
C ARG A 69 -25.22 -49.84 -15.45
N ALA A 70 -26.52 -50.10 -15.66
CA ALA A 70 -27.45 -50.42 -14.58
C ALA A 70 -27.20 -51.81 -13.98
N ALA A 71 -26.56 -52.71 -14.73
CA ALA A 71 -26.15 -54.03 -14.29
C ALA A 71 -24.74 -54.06 -13.66
N GLU A 72 -23.98 -52.95 -13.68
CA GLU A 72 -22.67 -52.86 -13.03
C GLU A 72 -22.80 -53.01 -11.52
N ASP A 73 -21.92 -53.80 -10.91
CA ASP A 73 -21.74 -53.79 -9.47
C ASP A 73 -20.85 -52.61 -9.01
N SER A 74 -20.58 -52.54 -7.70
CA SER A 74 -19.79 -51.45 -7.12
C SER A 74 -18.32 -51.46 -7.57
N GLU A 75 -17.76 -52.63 -7.86
CA GLU A 75 -16.38 -52.78 -8.30
C GLU A 75 -16.23 -52.43 -9.78
N ASP A 76 -17.10 -52.95 -10.64
CA ASP A 76 -17.18 -52.62 -12.06
C ASP A 76 -17.41 -51.12 -12.27
N THR A 77 -18.31 -50.53 -11.46
CA THR A 77 -18.55 -49.08 -11.47
C THR A 77 -17.26 -48.31 -11.14
N ARG A 78 -16.51 -48.75 -10.12
CA ARG A 78 -15.26 -48.12 -9.71
C ARG A 78 -14.21 -48.20 -10.81
N ILE A 79 -14.00 -49.39 -11.39
CA ILE A 79 -13.05 -49.63 -12.47
C ILE A 79 -13.38 -48.75 -13.69
N ARG A 80 -14.65 -48.69 -14.10
CA ARG A 80 -15.08 -47.82 -15.21
C ARG A 80 -14.81 -46.36 -14.92
N LEU A 81 -15.15 -45.86 -13.72
CA LEU A 81 -14.93 -44.47 -13.35
C LEU A 81 -13.44 -44.12 -13.24
N ASP A 82 -12.61 -45.03 -12.73
CA ASP A 82 -11.15 -44.86 -12.70
C ASP A 82 -10.56 -44.83 -14.11
N GLY A 83 -11.00 -45.72 -14.99
CA GLY A 83 -10.61 -45.70 -16.40
C GLY A 83 -11.01 -44.39 -17.10
N GLN A 84 -12.22 -43.88 -16.82
CA GLN A 84 -12.66 -42.58 -17.34
C GLN A 84 -11.82 -41.42 -16.81
N ARG A 85 -11.51 -41.41 -15.50
CA ARG A 85 -10.62 -40.40 -14.91
C ARG A 85 -9.23 -40.43 -15.54
N ALA A 86 -8.64 -41.60 -15.69
CA ALA A 86 -7.31 -41.78 -16.29
C ALA A 86 -7.29 -41.33 -17.76
N SER A 87 -8.27 -41.75 -18.56
CA SER A 87 -8.41 -41.34 -19.97
C SER A 87 -8.59 -39.83 -20.11
N GLN A 88 -9.41 -39.21 -19.25
CA GLN A 88 -9.61 -37.77 -19.25
C GLN A 88 -8.33 -37.03 -18.83
N ALA A 89 -7.61 -37.52 -17.82
CA ALA A 89 -6.33 -36.95 -17.40
C ALA A 89 -5.28 -37.01 -18.52
N ALA A 90 -5.16 -38.16 -19.19
CA ALA A 90 -4.27 -38.33 -20.35
C ALA A 90 -4.62 -37.37 -21.49
N SER A 91 -5.92 -37.23 -21.81
CA SER A 91 -6.41 -36.29 -22.83
C SER A 91 -6.08 -34.84 -22.48
N ARG A 92 -6.19 -34.45 -21.20
CA ARG A 92 -5.83 -33.10 -20.71
C ARG A 92 -4.31 -32.88 -20.71
N ALA A 93 -3.52 -33.92 -20.43
CA ALA A 93 -2.06 -33.83 -20.46
C ALA A 93 -1.53 -33.64 -21.89
N ALA A 94 -2.14 -34.31 -22.87
CA ALA A 94 -1.82 -34.18 -24.29
C ALA A 94 -2.42 -32.93 -24.96
N GLU A 95 -3.16 -32.09 -24.22
CA GLU A 95 -3.86 -30.92 -24.73
C GLU A 95 -2.86 -29.82 -25.15
N SER A 96 -3.01 -29.30 -26.38
CA SER A 96 -2.23 -28.14 -26.85
C SER A 96 -2.51 -26.88 -26.00
N PRO A 97 -1.57 -25.92 -25.94
CA PRO A 97 -1.77 -24.69 -25.18
C PRO A 97 -3.06 -23.93 -25.57
N GLU A 98 -3.40 -23.87 -26.86
CA GLU A 98 -4.56 -23.16 -27.41
C GLU A 98 -5.86 -23.85 -26.99
N ARG A 99 -5.93 -25.18 -27.13
CA ARG A 99 -7.08 -25.97 -26.69
C ARG A 99 -7.29 -25.83 -25.18
N ARG A 100 -6.20 -25.86 -24.40
CA ARG A 100 -6.21 -25.66 -22.95
C ARG A 100 -6.72 -24.28 -22.57
N GLN A 101 -6.33 -23.24 -23.30
CA GLN A 101 -6.83 -21.89 -23.09
C GLN A 101 -8.32 -21.80 -23.42
N GLY A 102 -8.75 -22.31 -24.58
CA GLY A 102 -10.14 -22.34 -24.98
C GLY A 102 -11.03 -23.06 -23.96
N ARG A 103 -10.60 -24.22 -23.47
CA ARG A 103 -11.30 -24.96 -22.42
C ARG A 103 -11.38 -24.18 -21.11
N ARG A 104 -10.30 -23.53 -20.66
CA ARG A 104 -10.31 -22.70 -19.44
C ARG A 104 -11.27 -21.51 -19.55
N VAL A 105 -11.35 -20.88 -20.72
CA VAL A 105 -12.31 -19.79 -20.99
C VAL A 105 -13.74 -20.30 -20.95
N TYR A 106 -14.01 -21.42 -21.64
CA TYR A 106 -15.31 -22.08 -21.62
C TYR A 106 -15.73 -22.48 -20.21
N ASP A 107 -14.85 -23.15 -19.46
CA ASP A 107 -15.10 -23.57 -18.08
C ASP A 107 -15.41 -22.36 -17.18
N ARG A 108 -14.64 -21.25 -17.32
CA ARG A 108 -14.89 -20.00 -16.58
C ARG A 108 -16.27 -19.43 -16.90
N ALA A 109 -16.64 -19.34 -18.18
CA ALA A 109 -17.94 -18.83 -18.61
C ALA A 109 -19.09 -19.72 -18.09
N ARG A 110 -18.95 -21.04 -18.20
CA ARG A 110 -19.91 -22.02 -17.69
C ARG A 110 -20.12 -21.91 -16.19
N HIS A 111 -19.05 -21.81 -15.41
CA HIS A 111 -19.14 -21.62 -13.96
C HIS A 111 -19.73 -20.26 -13.57
N ALA A 112 -19.42 -19.19 -14.32
CA ALA A 112 -20.02 -17.88 -14.09
C ALA A 112 -21.52 -17.89 -14.35
N ALA A 113 -21.97 -18.49 -15.46
CA ALA A 113 -23.39 -18.65 -15.81
C ALA A 113 -24.13 -19.49 -14.75
N SER A 114 -23.54 -20.61 -14.33
CA SER A 114 -24.10 -21.44 -13.26
C SER A 114 -24.27 -20.66 -11.94
N ARG A 115 -23.28 -19.84 -11.56
CA ARG A 115 -23.36 -19.01 -10.35
C ARG A 115 -24.37 -17.86 -10.48
N ALA A 116 -24.55 -17.33 -11.68
CA ALA A 116 -25.53 -16.28 -11.95
C ALA A 116 -26.97 -16.80 -11.84
N ALA A 117 -27.19 -18.06 -12.21
CA ALA A 117 -28.47 -18.75 -12.10
C ALA A 117 -28.78 -19.30 -10.69
N GLU A 118 -27.85 -19.21 -9.73
CA GLU A 118 -28.07 -19.67 -8.35
C GLU A 118 -29.19 -18.88 -7.67
N SER A 119 -30.10 -19.60 -7.00
CA SER A 119 -31.06 -18.99 -6.07
C SER A 119 -30.32 -18.36 -4.88
N PRO A 120 -30.96 -17.43 -4.14
CA PRO A 120 -30.38 -16.86 -2.92
C PRO A 120 -29.92 -17.92 -1.90
N GLU A 121 -30.71 -18.97 -1.71
CA GLU A 121 -30.44 -20.09 -0.79
C GLU A 121 -29.24 -20.91 -1.26
N GLN A 122 -29.18 -21.25 -2.56
CA GLN A 122 -28.05 -21.96 -3.15
C GLN A 122 -26.76 -21.15 -3.04
N ARG A 123 -26.84 -19.84 -3.26
CA ARG A 123 -25.71 -18.90 -3.12
C ARG A 123 -25.22 -18.82 -1.68
N GLN A 124 -26.15 -18.80 -0.71
CA GLN A 124 -25.82 -18.81 0.70
C GLN A 124 -25.12 -20.12 1.09
N GLY A 125 -25.71 -21.27 0.75
CA GLY A 125 -25.12 -22.58 1.02
C GLY A 125 -23.71 -22.70 0.44
N ARG A 126 -23.49 -22.30 -0.82
CA ARG A 126 -22.15 -22.30 -1.43
C ARG A 126 -21.16 -21.40 -0.67
N ARG A 127 -21.58 -20.22 -0.19
CA ARG A 127 -20.70 -19.30 0.58
C ARG A 127 -20.37 -19.86 1.96
N GLU A 128 -21.32 -20.55 2.60
CA GLU A 128 -21.11 -21.20 3.90
C GLU A 128 -20.17 -22.38 3.79
N GLU A 129 -20.37 -23.25 2.79
CA GLU A 129 -19.45 -24.34 2.48
C GLU A 129 -18.04 -23.82 2.16
N ASP A 130 -17.94 -22.74 1.37
CA ASP A 130 -16.65 -22.16 1.03
C ASP A 130 -15.93 -21.59 2.25
N ARG A 131 -16.68 -20.93 3.15
CA ARG A 131 -16.17 -20.46 4.45
C ARG A 131 -15.69 -21.64 5.30
N ALA A 132 -16.46 -22.72 5.39
CA ALA A 132 -16.12 -23.92 6.14
C ALA A 132 -14.85 -24.60 5.58
N ARG A 133 -14.74 -24.73 4.25
CA ARG A 133 -13.53 -25.26 3.60
C ARG A 133 -12.30 -24.43 3.93
N HIS A 134 -12.36 -23.10 3.76
CA HIS A 134 -11.23 -22.23 4.07
C HIS A 134 -10.87 -22.25 5.56
N ALA A 135 -11.86 -22.34 6.46
CA ALA A 135 -11.62 -22.48 7.88
C ALA A 135 -10.92 -23.81 8.23
N ALA A 136 -11.38 -24.93 7.65
CA ALA A 136 -10.75 -26.23 7.82
C ALA A 136 -9.31 -26.26 7.29
N THR A 137 -9.07 -25.71 6.09
CA THR A 137 -7.71 -25.58 5.54
C THR A 137 -6.80 -24.77 6.47
N ARG A 138 -7.28 -23.62 6.97
CA ARG A 138 -6.51 -22.77 7.90
C ARG A 138 -6.29 -23.43 9.27
N GLY A 139 -7.25 -24.22 9.73
CA GLY A 139 -7.16 -24.98 10.99
C GLY A 139 -6.13 -26.10 10.93
N ALA A 140 -5.94 -26.70 9.74
CA ALA A 140 -4.94 -27.72 9.49
C ALA A 140 -3.53 -27.17 9.18
N GLU A 141 -3.36 -25.84 9.10
CA GLU A 141 -2.05 -25.21 8.82
C GLU A 141 -1.05 -25.48 9.95
N ASP A 142 0.14 -25.95 9.55
CA ASP A 142 1.30 -25.99 10.44
C ASP A 142 1.83 -24.56 10.75
N PRO A 143 2.71 -24.40 11.76
CA PRO A 143 3.23 -23.08 12.15
C PRO A 143 4.03 -22.33 11.05
N ILE A 144 4.66 -23.04 10.11
CA ILE A 144 5.38 -22.44 8.98
C ILE A 144 4.37 -21.95 7.95
N GLN A 145 3.42 -22.79 7.54
CA GLN A 145 2.34 -22.43 6.62
C GLN A 145 1.54 -21.21 7.11
N ARG A 146 1.23 -21.15 8.40
CA ARG A 146 0.53 -20.03 9.02
C ARG A 146 1.32 -18.72 8.95
N ARG A 147 2.64 -18.78 9.15
CA ARG A 147 3.53 -17.61 9.01
C ARG A 147 3.56 -17.11 7.58
N THR A 148 3.79 -18.00 6.62
CA THR A 148 3.80 -17.67 5.19
C THR A 148 2.48 -17.02 4.76
N ARG A 149 1.33 -17.59 5.14
CA ARG A 149 0.02 -17.00 4.84
C ARG A 149 -0.13 -15.59 5.44
N SER A 150 0.32 -15.39 6.67
CA SER A 150 0.23 -14.10 7.35
C SER A 150 1.13 -13.05 6.69
N GLU A 151 2.33 -13.43 6.27
CA GLU A 151 3.24 -12.59 5.49
C GLU A 151 2.66 -12.23 4.12
N ASP A 152 2.13 -13.21 3.39
CA ASP A 152 1.46 -12.98 2.12
C ASP A 152 0.25 -12.06 2.25
N GLN A 153 -0.54 -12.22 3.32
CA GLN A 153 -1.67 -11.34 3.60
C GLN A 153 -1.20 -9.91 3.89
N ARG A 154 -0.14 -9.73 4.69
CA ARG A 154 0.48 -8.41 4.92
C ARG A 154 0.97 -7.80 3.60
N ARG A 155 1.66 -8.58 2.77
CA ARG A 155 2.18 -8.14 1.46
C ARG A 155 1.06 -7.70 0.52
N ARG A 156 -0.03 -8.47 0.42
CA ARG A 156 -1.20 -8.11 -0.40
C ARG A 156 -1.90 -6.85 0.10
N GLN A 157 -2.06 -6.70 1.41
CA GLN A 157 -2.64 -5.49 1.99
C GLN A 157 -1.75 -4.27 1.77
N ALA A 158 -0.43 -4.41 1.92
CA ALA A 158 0.53 -3.36 1.63
C ALA A 158 0.50 -2.96 0.14
N ALA A 159 0.52 -3.94 -0.76
CA ALA A 159 0.43 -3.69 -2.20
C ALA A 159 -0.91 -3.03 -2.59
N SER A 160 -2.04 -3.44 -2.01
CA SER A 160 -3.33 -2.81 -2.26
C SER A 160 -3.39 -1.37 -1.77
N ARG A 161 -2.80 -1.08 -0.61
CA ARG A 161 -2.69 0.30 -0.10
C ARG A 161 -1.77 1.12 -0.98
N ALA A 162 -0.60 0.58 -1.35
CA ALA A 162 0.35 1.26 -2.22
C ALA A 162 -0.28 1.56 -3.59
N ALA A 163 -1.00 0.62 -4.20
CA ALA A 163 -1.67 0.81 -5.49
C ALA A 163 -2.73 1.92 -5.49
N GLN A 164 -3.28 2.27 -4.33
CA GLN A 164 -4.16 3.43 -4.19
C GLN A 164 -3.41 4.76 -4.36
N TRP A 165 -2.12 4.78 -3.99
CA TRP A 165 -1.26 5.96 -3.98
C TRP A 165 -0.24 5.99 -5.12
N THR A 166 -0.04 4.90 -5.86
CA THR A 166 0.94 4.80 -6.97
C THR A 166 0.75 5.86 -8.05
N PHE A 167 -0.47 6.36 -8.25
CA PHE A 167 -0.74 7.43 -9.22
C PHE A 167 -0.13 8.78 -8.80
N MET A 168 0.08 9.01 -7.50
CA MET A 168 0.61 10.27 -6.97
C MET A 168 2.06 10.16 -6.47
N GLU A 169 2.76 9.06 -6.82
CA GLU A 169 4.16 8.87 -6.41
C GLU A 169 5.04 9.94 -7.08
N GLY A 170 5.62 10.81 -6.25
CA GLY A 170 6.48 11.91 -6.69
C GLY A 170 5.73 13.18 -7.13
N GLU A 171 4.39 13.21 -7.12
CA GLU A 171 3.62 14.42 -7.46
C GLU A 171 3.81 15.55 -6.44
N ALA A 172 4.11 15.22 -5.18
CA ALA A 172 4.44 16.23 -4.16
C ALA A 172 5.68 17.08 -4.52
N PHE A 173 6.60 16.55 -5.35
CA PHE A 173 7.78 17.28 -5.82
C PHE A 173 7.51 18.08 -7.10
N ARG A 174 6.35 17.88 -7.74
CA ARG A 174 5.88 18.64 -8.91
C ARG A 174 4.78 19.61 -8.47
N TYR A 175 5.14 20.57 -7.65
CA TYR A 175 4.20 21.62 -7.27
C TYR A 175 3.83 22.46 -8.49
N ASP A 176 2.54 22.49 -8.82
CA ASP A 176 1.96 23.31 -9.88
C ASP A 176 0.99 24.32 -9.23
N PRO A 177 1.36 25.61 -9.18
CA PRO A 177 0.52 26.66 -8.58
C PRO A 177 -0.85 26.82 -9.24
N ALA A 178 -1.06 26.31 -10.47
CA ALA A 178 -2.34 26.36 -11.15
C ALA A 178 -3.36 25.35 -10.60
N ASN A 179 -2.90 24.34 -9.87
CA ASN A 179 -3.77 23.32 -9.29
C ASN A 179 -4.36 23.78 -7.97
N ASN A 180 -5.67 23.61 -7.83
CA ASN A 180 -6.38 23.82 -6.57
C ASN A 180 -6.28 22.58 -5.68
N TYR A 181 -5.16 22.45 -4.96
CA TYR A 181 -4.89 21.34 -4.04
C TYR A 181 -5.89 21.24 -2.87
N ASP A 182 -6.48 22.37 -2.46
CA ASP A 182 -7.43 22.45 -1.35
C ASP A 182 -8.74 21.71 -1.63
N THR A 183 -9.04 21.39 -2.88
CA THR A 183 -10.28 20.68 -3.27
C THR A 183 -10.03 19.36 -3.98
N HIS A 184 -8.76 18.95 -4.12
CA HIS A 184 -8.42 17.75 -4.86
C HIS A 184 -8.91 16.48 -4.13
N PRO A 185 -9.73 15.60 -4.74
CA PRO A 185 -10.40 14.51 -4.04
C PRO A 185 -9.48 13.53 -3.29
N GLN A 186 -8.23 13.37 -3.74
CA GLN A 186 -7.24 12.50 -3.12
C GLN A 186 -6.29 13.20 -2.13
N LEU A 187 -6.32 14.54 -2.05
CA LEU A 187 -5.48 15.36 -1.15
C LEU A 187 -6.30 16.14 -0.13
N TYR A 188 -7.61 16.29 -0.35
CA TYR A 188 -8.51 16.99 0.55
C TYR A 188 -8.64 16.24 1.88
N ILE A 189 -7.99 16.77 2.92
CA ILE A 189 -8.03 16.22 4.28
C ILE A 189 -9.15 16.81 5.15
N GLY A 190 -9.95 17.73 4.60
CA GLY A 190 -11.02 18.43 5.32
C GLY A 190 -10.53 19.66 6.10
N GLN A 191 -11.44 20.28 6.87
CA GLN A 191 -11.08 21.40 7.76
C GLN A 191 -10.50 20.88 9.08
N MET A 192 -9.68 21.72 9.73
CA MET A 192 -9.06 21.43 11.03
C MET A 192 -10.03 21.73 12.19
N SER A 193 -11.18 21.06 12.20
CA SER A 193 -12.29 21.31 13.13
C SER A 193 -12.46 20.25 14.22
N ASP A 194 -11.85 19.08 14.05
CA ASP A 194 -12.14 17.93 14.91
C ASP A 194 -11.28 17.99 16.17
N VAL A 195 -11.90 18.06 17.35
CA VAL A 195 -11.14 18.12 18.61
C VAL A 195 -10.80 16.71 19.10
N CYS A 196 -9.53 16.47 19.40
CA CYS A 196 -9.10 15.22 20.00
C CYS A 196 -9.70 15.02 21.40
N PRO A 197 -10.39 13.90 21.68
CA PRO A 197 -10.96 13.66 23.02
C PRO A 197 -9.91 13.39 24.11
N TYR A 198 -8.64 13.17 23.74
CA TYR A 198 -7.59 12.81 24.69
C TYR A 198 -6.62 13.96 25.00
N CYS A 199 -6.31 14.81 24.02
CA CYS A 199 -5.33 15.89 24.19
C CYS A 199 -5.84 17.27 23.74
N ASN A 200 -7.13 17.37 23.38
CA ASN A 200 -7.78 18.60 22.90
C ASN A 200 -7.13 19.28 21.67
N ALA A 201 -6.17 18.62 21.02
CA ALA A 201 -5.62 19.10 19.76
C ALA A 201 -6.70 19.16 18.68
N LEU A 202 -6.72 20.23 17.89
CA LEU A 202 -7.50 20.33 16.67
C LEU A 202 -6.91 19.38 15.61
N LYS A 203 -7.79 18.73 14.86
CA LYS A 203 -7.48 17.71 13.85
C LYS A 203 -8.22 18.01 12.56
N TRP A 204 -7.63 17.53 11.47
CA TRP A 204 -8.33 17.49 10.18
C TRP A 204 -9.33 16.34 10.14
N HIS A 205 -10.45 16.55 9.44
CA HIS A 205 -11.53 15.56 9.36
C HIS A 205 -11.07 14.17 8.87
N ALA A 206 -10.20 14.12 7.86
CA ALA A 206 -9.65 12.89 7.32
C ALA A 206 -8.30 12.50 7.94
N GLU A 207 -7.88 13.13 9.03
CA GLU A 207 -6.63 12.80 9.71
C GLU A 207 -6.66 11.37 10.26
N THR A 208 -5.54 10.67 10.14
CA THR A 208 -5.43 9.32 10.68
C THR A 208 -5.65 9.34 12.19
N ARG A 209 -6.57 8.48 12.66
CA ARG A 209 -6.92 8.40 14.09
C ARG A 209 -5.66 8.19 14.93
N GLY A 210 -5.47 9.08 15.90
CA GLY A 210 -4.38 8.99 16.86
C GLY A 210 -3.07 9.64 16.43
N MET A 211 -2.98 10.30 15.27
CA MET A 211 -1.79 11.06 14.87
C MET A 211 -1.30 12.04 15.95
N CYS A 212 -2.21 12.76 16.61
CA CYS A 212 -1.85 13.75 17.63
C CYS A 212 -1.34 13.18 18.98
N CYS A 213 -1.78 11.98 19.40
CA CYS A 213 -1.50 11.48 20.76
C CYS A 213 -1.45 9.95 20.89
N SER A 214 -1.36 9.24 19.76
CA SER A 214 -1.46 7.79 19.65
C SER A 214 -2.69 7.20 20.35
N GLY A 215 -3.82 7.92 20.27
CA GLY A 215 -5.06 7.52 20.94
C GLY A 215 -5.04 7.71 22.46
N GLY A 216 -4.33 8.73 22.94
CA GLY A 216 -4.23 9.09 24.36
C GLY A 216 -3.06 8.44 25.10
N LYS A 217 -2.21 7.68 24.39
CA LYS A 217 -1.00 7.07 24.95
C LYS A 217 0.11 8.09 25.21
N VAL A 218 0.14 9.17 24.44
CA VAL A 218 1.07 10.28 24.62
C VAL A 218 0.36 11.39 25.39
N LYS A 219 0.81 11.67 26.60
CA LYS A 219 0.42 12.84 27.40
C LYS A 219 1.60 13.80 27.41
N LEU A 220 1.47 14.92 26.71
CA LEU A 220 2.47 15.98 26.79
C LEU A 220 2.43 16.58 28.20
N PRO A 221 3.58 16.85 28.82
CA PRO A 221 3.64 17.64 30.05
C PRO A 221 2.97 18.99 29.83
N GLU A 222 2.32 19.50 30.87
CA GLU A 222 1.80 20.87 30.85
C GLU A 222 2.99 21.83 30.66
N LEU A 223 2.92 22.68 29.64
CA LEU A 223 3.95 23.67 29.37
C LEU A 223 3.97 24.64 30.54
N GLN A 224 5.08 24.69 31.28
CA GLN A 224 5.23 25.68 32.34
C GLN A 224 5.22 27.07 31.72
N PRO A 225 4.53 28.05 32.35
CA PRO A 225 4.57 29.42 31.87
C PRO A 225 6.02 29.91 31.91
N PRO A 226 6.44 30.71 30.91
CA PRO A 226 7.78 31.28 30.90
C PRO A 226 8.01 32.11 32.19
N PRO A 227 9.25 32.19 32.69
CA PRO A 227 9.57 33.04 33.84
C PRO A 227 9.38 34.52 33.50
N GLU A 228 9.15 35.37 34.50
CA GLU A 228 9.26 36.82 34.31
C GLU A 228 10.73 37.21 34.05
N PRO A 229 11.01 38.19 33.18
CA PRO A 229 10.07 39.09 32.49
C PRO A 229 9.50 38.57 31.15
N LEU A 230 9.84 37.35 30.70
CA LEU A 230 9.41 36.86 29.38
C LEU A 230 7.89 36.69 29.27
N LYS A 231 7.23 36.27 30.36
CA LYS A 231 5.78 36.10 30.39
C LYS A 231 5.00 37.39 30.11
N SER A 232 5.42 38.51 30.69
CA SER A 232 4.80 39.82 30.44
C SER A 232 5.04 40.34 29.01
N LEU A 233 6.03 39.81 28.29
CA LEU A 233 6.35 40.20 26.91
C LEU A 233 5.67 39.34 25.84
N ILE A 234 5.08 38.19 26.19
CA ILE A 234 4.48 37.24 25.24
C ILE A 234 2.97 37.51 25.00
N GLY A 235 2.33 38.31 25.85
CA GLY A 235 0.91 38.69 25.76
C GLY A 235 0.52 40.12 25.31
N PRO A 236 1.42 41.10 25.10
CA PRO A 236 1.02 42.45 24.68
C PRO A 236 0.28 42.46 23.33
N THR A 237 -0.87 43.13 23.29
CA THR A 237 -1.69 43.29 22.08
C THR A 237 -1.34 44.57 21.30
N SER A 238 -0.40 45.39 21.78
CA SER A 238 0.06 46.61 21.11
C SER A 238 1.52 46.94 21.40
N PHE A 239 2.13 47.71 20.50
CA PHE A 239 3.50 48.21 20.64
C PHE A 239 3.69 49.18 21.80
N GLU A 240 2.64 49.86 22.23
CA GLU A 240 2.67 50.80 23.35
C GLU A 240 2.83 50.07 24.69
N VAL A 241 2.14 48.93 24.85
CA VAL A 241 2.28 48.06 26.02
C VAL A 241 3.72 47.54 26.12
N LEU A 242 4.33 47.16 25.00
CA LEU A 242 5.74 46.74 24.96
C LEU A 242 6.75 47.84 25.34
N ARG A 243 6.38 49.12 25.23
CA ARG A 243 7.23 50.26 25.60
C ARG A 243 6.97 50.79 27.00
N THR A 244 5.95 50.27 27.69
CA THR A 244 5.56 50.77 28.99
C THR A 244 6.28 49.98 30.09
N VAL A 245 7.18 50.64 30.80
CA VAL A 245 7.92 50.04 31.93
C VAL A 245 7.65 50.86 33.18
N ASN A 246 7.19 50.22 34.26
CA ASN A 246 6.83 50.87 35.52
C ASN A 246 5.86 52.07 35.38
N GLY A 247 4.89 51.97 34.45
CA GLY A 247 3.90 53.03 34.21
C GLY A 247 4.39 54.20 33.33
N ARG A 248 5.62 54.14 32.80
CA ARG A 248 6.17 55.13 31.88
C ARG A 248 6.35 54.55 30.48
N ILE A 249 5.87 55.25 29.46
CA ILE A 249 6.13 54.92 28.05
C ILE A 249 7.55 55.38 27.71
N CYS A 250 8.43 54.43 27.43
CA CYS A 250 9.80 54.68 26.99
C CYS A 250 9.80 55.24 25.57
N ALA A 251 10.73 56.12 25.22
CA ALA A 251 10.84 56.71 23.88
C ALA A 251 11.18 55.67 22.81
N THR A 252 11.89 54.60 23.19
CA THR A 252 12.28 53.51 22.28
C THR A 252 12.04 52.15 22.93
N PHE A 253 11.87 51.10 22.11
CA PHE A 253 11.82 49.71 22.59
C PHE A 253 13.12 49.32 23.30
N ARG A 254 14.25 49.88 22.85
CA ARG A 254 15.55 49.66 23.47
C ARG A 254 15.59 50.13 24.92
N GLU A 255 15.12 51.36 25.17
CA GLU A 255 15.03 51.93 26.52
C GLU A 255 14.10 51.08 27.40
N ALA A 256 12.99 50.59 26.86
CA ALA A 256 12.11 49.66 27.57
C ALA A 256 12.83 48.36 27.94
N CYS A 257 13.56 47.75 26.98
CA CYS A 257 14.35 46.54 27.25
C CYS A 257 15.44 46.78 28.30
N GLN A 258 16.09 47.95 28.31
CA GLN A 258 17.06 48.31 29.34
C GLN A 258 16.40 48.43 30.72
N LEU A 259 15.25 49.11 30.83
CA LEU A 259 14.53 49.23 32.10
C LEU A 259 13.94 47.90 32.61
N HIS A 260 13.64 46.96 31.70
CA HIS A 260 13.26 45.59 32.05
C HIS A 260 14.45 44.71 32.45
N GLY A 261 15.69 45.22 32.37
CA GLY A 261 16.89 44.43 32.65
C GLY A 261 17.19 43.36 31.60
N LEU A 262 16.62 43.48 30.40
CA LEU A 262 16.85 42.57 29.27
C LEU A 262 18.14 42.89 28.51
N LEU A 263 18.67 44.10 28.69
CA LEU A 263 19.92 44.56 28.10
C LEU A 263 20.84 45.04 29.23
N GLU A 264 22.13 44.70 29.13
CA GLU A 264 23.14 45.19 30.06
C GLU A 264 23.29 46.72 29.95
N HIS A 265 23.41 47.39 31.10
CA HIS A 265 23.71 48.81 31.16
C HIS A 265 25.20 49.05 30.89
N ASP A 266 25.52 49.98 29.99
CA ASP A 266 26.91 50.27 29.57
C ASP A 266 27.76 50.97 30.64
N GLN A 267 27.25 51.12 31.86
CA GLN A 267 27.94 51.81 32.95
C GLN A 267 29.30 51.18 33.28
N GLN A 268 29.42 49.86 33.12
CA GLN A 268 30.70 49.15 33.27
C GLN A 268 31.73 49.57 32.21
N TRP A 269 31.29 49.83 30.97
CA TRP A 269 32.15 50.27 29.88
C TRP A 269 32.56 51.73 30.05
N ASP A 270 31.64 52.56 30.52
CA ASP A 270 31.89 53.97 30.84
C ASP A 270 32.93 54.09 31.97
N ALA A 271 32.76 53.36 33.08
CA ALA A 271 33.74 53.33 34.16
C ALA A 271 35.12 52.84 33.68
N THR A 272 35.14 51.73 32.93
CA THR A 272 36.38 51.16 32.36
C THR A 272 37.09 52.14 31.43
N MET A 273 36.34 52.81 30.54
CA MET A 273 36.89 53.80 29.62
C MET A 273 37.36 55.06 30.34
N SER A 274 36.65 55.52 31.36
CA SER A 274 37.04 56.65 32.20
C SER A 274 38.38 56.41 32.91
N GLU A 275 38.55 55.25 33.55
CA GLU A 275 39.79 54.88 34.22
C GLU A 275 40.95 54.75 33.23
N ALA A 276 40.71 54.11 32.10
CA ALA A 276 41.72 53.95 31.05
C ALA A 276 42.12 55.31 30.44
N ALA A 277 41.19 56.22 30.25
CA ALA A 277 41.47 57.56 29.73
C ALA A 277 42.36 58.38 30.69
N ALA A 278 42.23 58.16 32.00
CA ALA A 278 43.08 58.81 33.00
C ALA A 278 44.49 58.18 33.11
N ALA A 279 44.65 56.89 32.76
CA ALA A 279 45.85 56.13 33.07
C ALA A 279 46.67 55.64 31.85
N GLN A 280 46.11 55.65 30.65
CA GLN A 280 46.72 55.03 29.46
C GLN A 280 46.96 56.04 28.33
N SER A 281 47.82 55.67 27.38
CA SER A 281 48.02 56.46 26.16
C SER A 281 46.82 56.32 25.20
N PRO A 282 46.54 57.34 24.37
CA PRO A 282 45.44 57.30 23.39
C PRO A 282 45.45 56.05 22.49
N ALA A 283 46.63 55.56 22.09
CA ALA A 283 46.74 54.32 21.31
C ALA A 283 46.26 53.07 22.07
N ARG A 284 46.56 52.96 23.37
CA ARG A 284 46.07 51.87 24.23
C ARG A 284 44.57 52.01 24.51
N LEU A 285 44.10 53.25 24.68
CA LEU A 285 42.68 53.55 24.85
C LEU A 285 41.86 53.13 23.60
N ARG A 286 42.39 53.39 22.40
CA ARG A 286 41.78 52.91 21.13
C ARG A 286 41.71 51.39 21.04
N ASN A 287 42.75 50.68 21.48
CA ASN A 287 42.73 49.21 21.51
C ASN A 287 41.69 48.66 22.49
N LEU A 288 41.56 49.27 23.67
CA LEU A 288 40.53 48.90 24.64
C LEU A 288 39.12 49.13 24.09
N PHE A 289 38.89 50.29 23.47
CA PHE A 289 37.61 50.58 22.82
C PHE A 289 37.27 49.54 21.73
N ALA A 290 38.23 49.17 20.87
CA ALA A 290 38.03 48.13 19.85
C ALA A 290 37.73 46.75 20.46
N LEU A 291 38.37 46.37 21.57
CA LEU A 291 38.08 45.13 22.29
C LEU A 291 36.66 45.10 22.87
N ILE A 292 36.22 46.20 23.48
CA ILE A 292 34.86 46.35 24.01
C ILE A 292 33.84 46.17 22.87
N LEU A 293 34.06 46.80 21.70
CA LEU A 293 33.17 46.64 20.55
C LEU A 293 33.13 45.21 20.00
N ALA A 294 34.29 44.55 19.92
CA ALA A 294 34.41 43.24 19.28
C ALA A 294 33.92 42.08 20.16
N VAL A 295 34.08 42.20 21.49
CA VAL A 295 33.88 41.06 22.41
C VAL A 295 32.73 41.30 23.39
N CYS A 296 32.50 42.54 23.80
CA CYS A 296 31.62 42.83 24.92
C CYS A 296 30.22 43.33 24.49
N GLY A 297 30.05 43.68 23.21
CA GLY A 297 28.74 44.05 22.65
C GLY A 297 28.04 45.17 23.43
N PRO A 298 28.66 46.35 23.64
CA PRO A 298 28.03 47.42 24.40
C PRO A 298 26.70 47.81 23.76
N SER A 299 25.76 48.21 24.60
CA SER A 299 24.44 48.64 24.17
C SER A 299 24.54 49.83 23.21
N SER A 300 25.27 50.88 23.57
CA SER A 300 25.35 52.14 22.84
C SER A 300 26.79 52.47 22.43
N PRO A 301 27.39 51.74 21.46
CA PRO A 301 28.74 51.99 20.94
C PRO A 301 28.99 53.46 20.57
N LYS A 302 27.98 54.08 19.95
CA LYS A 302 28.05 55.48 19.52
C LYS A 302 28.16 56.44 20.69
N GLN A 303 27.38 56.23 21.75
CA GLN A 303 27.43 57.09 22.94
C GLN A 303 28.78 56.97 23.64
N LEU A 304 29.30 55.74 23.78
CA LEU A 304 30.62 55.50 24.33
C LEU A 304 31.73 56.15 23.48
N TRP A 305 31.62 56.13 22.16
CA TRP A 305 32.52 56.87 21.27
C TRP A 305 32.45 58.38 21.53
N GLU A 306 31.26 58.97 21.52
CA GLU A 306 31.10 60.42 21.69
C GLU A 306 31.66 60.92 23.03
N SER A 307 31.52 60.14 24.10
CA SER A 307 32.06 60.47 25.43
C SER A 307 33.60 60.50 25.49
N TYR A 308 34.28 59.67 24.71
CA TYR A 308 35.74 59.48 24.81
C TYR A 308 36.52 59.82 23.54
N LYS A 309 35.87 60.31 22.47
CA LYS A 309 36.50 60.58 21.17
C LYS A 309 37.70 61.53 21.24
N GLU A 310 37.66 62.52 22.15
CA GLU A 310 38.74 63.49 22.31
C GLU A 310 39.98 62.82 22.91
N SER A 311 39.82 62.07 24.01
CA SER A 311 40.90 61.27 24.62
C SER A 311 41.42 60.19 23.66
N LEU A 312 40.53 59.59 22.86
CA LEU A 312 40.87 58.59 21.86
C LEU A 312 41.66 59.15 20.67
N THR A 313 41.62 60.46 20.41
CA THR A 313 42.24 61.08 19.21
C THR A 313 43.31 62.11 19.56
N GLU A 314 43.58 62.36 20.84
CA GLU A 314 44.53 63.36 21.32
C GLU A 314 45.92 63.28 20.65
N ASP A 315 46.51 62.08 20.55
CA ASP A 315 47.82 61.88 19.92
C ASP A 315 47.77 62.07 18.40
N ILE A 316 46.67 61.70 17.73
CA ILE A 316 46.46 61.90 16.29
C ILE A 316 46.40 63.40 16.00
N LEU A 317 45.60 64.14 16.76
CA LEU A 317 45.50 65.60 16.64
C LEU A 317 46.84 66.28 16.94
N ARG A 318 47.54 65.86 18.01
CA ARG A 318 48.86 66.38 18.35
C ARG A 318 49.89 66.11 17.25
N ASN A 319 49.89 64.92 16.67
CA ASN A 319 50.81 64.56 15.58
C ASN A 319 50.48 65.35 14.30
N ALA A 320 49.21 65.51 13.96
CA ALA A 320 48.76 66.30 12.82
C ALA A 320 49.18 67.78 12.95
N ARG A 321 49.02 68.38 14.14
CA ARG A 321 49.47 69.76 14.44
C ARG A 321 50.99 69.93 14.34
N ARG A 322 51.77 68.93 14.78
CA ARG A 322 53.24 68.94 14.63
C ARG A 322 53.69 68.86 13.17
N GLN A 323 52.95 68.14 12.33
CA GLN A 323 53.27 67.99 10.92
C GLN A 323 52.81 69.18 10.08
N ASN A 324 51.77 69.90 10.51
CA ASN A 324 51.19 71.04 9.78
C ASN A 324 50.97 72.25 10.71
N PRO A 325 52.01 73.07 10.97
CA PRO A 325 51.97 74.16 11.96
C PRO A 325 50.98 75.31 11.65
N GLY A 326 50.41 75.34 10.44
CA GLY A 326 49.55 76.45 9.97
C GLY A 326 48.06 76.12 9.82
N MET A 327 47.62 74.91 10.18
CA MET A 327 46.19 74.53 10.11
C MET A 327 45.56 74.57 11.50
N ASN A 328 44.50 75.37 11.65
CA ASN A 328 43.62 75.28 12.81
C ASN A 328 42.70 74.05 12.64
N LEU A 329 42.81 73.09 13.56
CA LEU A 329 42.06 71.84 13.59
C LEU A 329 41.40 71.77 14.99
N ASP A 330 40.28 72.49 15.11
CA ASP A 330 39.32 72.39 16.21
C ASP A 330 38.12 71.54 15.79
#